data_AF-I3ZRZ2-F1
#
_entry.id   AF-I3ZRZ2-F1
#
_cell.length_a   1.000
_cell.length_b   1.000
_cell.length_c   1.000
_cell.angle_alpha   90.00
_cell.angle_beta   90.00
_cell.angle_gamma   90.00
#
_symmetry.space_group_name_H-M   'P 1'
#
loop_
_entity.id
_entity.type
_entity.pdbx_description
1 polymer ?
#
loop_
_entity_poly.entity_id
_entity_poly.type
_entity_poly.pdbx_seq_one_letter_code
_entity_poly.pdbx_strand_id
1 'polypeptide(L)'
;MKAWEKAVILAARTLVFFGLISTLMYGKFDQIIAAAAGFVALFVPSIVRRIYPHPSRRIWPWISPFYNDGIYTLFSIFMAAHITFLNVPFVHLDLYNQVWGYADVPSHYLGGLVTWVIFNEVVLESSRTYNLNWSHRRIIGISFFALLLVGVVWEFFEVAMQPAMPWLYESLRNKTQDVVMEVLGFLTGILLVYRLEYPYSMIKPFPNGPELKKSSVGTLSSPEKLRG
;
A
#
# COMPACT_ATOMS: atom_id res chain seq x y z
N MET A 1 -0.71 17.83 5.06
CA MET A 1 -0.98 17.55 3.63
C MET A 1 -0.71 18.77 2.76
N LYS A 2 0.14 18.61 1.75
CA LYS A 2 0.42 19.61 0.72
C LYS A 2 -0.81 19.78 -0.20
N ALA A 3 -0.93 20.92 -0.87
CA ALA A 3 -2.09 21.21 -1.73
C ALA A 3 -2.22 20.21 -2.90
N TRP A 4 -1.11 19.82 -3.52
CA TRP A 4 -1.11 18.88 -4.64
C TRP A 4 -1.47 17.44 -4.19
N GLU A 5 -1.06 17.01 -2.99
CA GLU A 5 -1.46 15.71 -2.40
C GLU A 5 -2.99 15.65 -2.25
N LYS A 6 -3.60 16.72 -1.72
CA LYS A 6 -5.07 16.86 -1.65
C LYS A 6 -5.72 16.74 -3.02
N ALA A 7 -5.17 17.43 -4.02
CA ALA A 7 -5.70 17.41 -5.37
C ALA A 7 -5.64 16.01 -6.00
N VAL A 8 -4.52 15.30 -5.84
CA VAL A 8 -4.35 13.92 -6.33
C VAL A 8 -5.32 12.96 -5.64
N ILE A 9 -5.43 13.02 -4.32
CA ILE A 9 -6.37 12.18 -3.55
C ILE A 9 -7.81 12.45 -3.98
N LEU A 10 -8.19 13.71 -4.16
CA LEU A 10 -9.53 14.08 -4.62
C LEU A 10 -9.78 13.56 -6.04
N ALA A 11 -8.84 13.76 -6.96
CA ALA A 11 -8.95 13.28 -8.33
C ALA A 11 -9.09 11.76 -8.39
N ALA A 12 -8.29 11.02 -7.62
CA ALA A 12 -8.38 9.56 -7.51
C ALA A 12 -9.75 9.11 -6.99
N ARG A 13 -10.26 9.74 -5.93
CA ARG A 13 -11.60 9.47 -5.40
C ARG A 13 -12.69 9.73 -6.44
N THR A 14 -12.61 10.85 -7.15
CA THR A 14 -13.57 11.19 -8.20
C THR A 14 -13.53 10.19 -9.34
N LEU A 15 -12.33 9.81 -9.81
CA LEU A 15 -12.15 8.81 -10.87
C LEU A 15 -12.77 7.46 -10.48
N VAL A 16 -12.43 6.97 -9.29
CA VAL A 16 -12.93 5.68 -8.79
C VAL A 16 -14.44 5.73 -8.51
N PHE A 17 -14.97 6.87 -8.06
CA PHE A 17 -16.40 7.07 -7.91
C PHE A 17 -17.15 6.94 -9.24
N PHE A 18 -16.63 7.54 -10.32
CA PHE A 18 -17.21 7.35 -11.65
C PHE A 18 -17.10 5.90 -12.13
N GLY A 19 -15.98 5.22 -11.83
CA GLY A 19 -15.85 3.78 -12.05
C GLY A 19 -16.94 2.98 -11.33
N LEU A 20 -17.22 3.28 -10.07
CA LEU A 20 -18.30 2.65 -9.31
C LEU A 20 -19.68 2.90 -9.94
N ILE A 21 -20.00 4.14 -10.34
CA ILE A 21 -21.27 4.44 -11.03
C ILE A 21 -21.40 3.59 -12.30
N SER A 22 -20.37 3.55 -13.13
CA SER A 22 -20.36 2.74 -14.35
C SER A 22 -20.54 1.24 -14.03
N THR A 23 -19.94 0.74 -12.95
CA THR A 23 -20.11 -0.65 -12.51
C THR A 23 -21.53 -0.94 -12.03
N LEU A 24 -22.17 0.02 -11.36
CA LEU A 24 -23.56 -0.11 -10.91
C LEU A 24 -24.53 -0.15 -12.09
N MET A 25 -24.21 0.54 -13.19
CA MET A 25 -25.05 0.58 -14.39
C MET A 25 -24.86 -0.64 -15.29
N TYR A 26 -23.63 -1.15 -15.42
CA TYR A 26 -23.26 -2.11 -16.46
C TYR A 26 -22.58 -3.40 -15.95
N GLY A 27 -22.18 -3.44 -14.68
CA GLY A 27 -21.40 -4.52 -14.09
C GLY A 27 -22.25 -5.63 -13.46
N LYS A 28 -21.57 -6.75 -13.15
CA LYS A 28 -22.11 -7.87 -12.37
C LYS A 28 -21.97 -7.62 -10.87
N PHE A 29 -22.67 -8.40 -10.06
CA PHE A 29 -22.71 -8.24 -8.60
C PHE A 29 -21.32 -8.31 -7.94
N ASP A 30 -20.49 -9.25 -8.35
CA ASP A 30 -19.09 -9.41 -7.90
C ASP A 30 -18.23 -8.18 -8.26
N GLN A 31 -18.41 -7.64 -9.47
CA GLN A 31 -17.73 -6.43 -9.92
C GLN A 31 -18.18 -5.20 -9.12
N ILE A 32 -19.48 -5.10 -8.82
CA ILE A 32 -20.03 -4.02 -7.98
C ILE A 32 -19.41 -4.08 -6.58
N ILE A 33 -19.29 -5.27 -5.97
CA ILE A 33 -18.63 -5.44 -4.67
C ILE A 33 -17.17 -5.01 -4.74
N ALA A 34 -16.42 -5.45 -5.75
CA ALA A 34 -15.02 -5.09 -5.93
C ALA A 34 -14.83 -3.58 -6.10
N ALA A 35 -15.64 -2.94 -6.95
CA ALA A 35 -15.61 -1.50 -7.17
C ALA A 35 -15.98 -0.71 -5.91
N ALA A 36 -17.00 -1.16 -5.16
CA ALA A 36 -17.41 -0.54 -3.91
C ALA A 36 -16.31 -0.67 -2.84
N ALA A 37 -15.71 -1.85 -2.70
CA ALA A 37 -14.60 -2.09 -1.79
C ALA A 37 -13.39 -1.21 -2.14
N GLY A 38 -13.04 -1.11 -3.42
CA GLY A 38 -11.97 -0.24 -3.91
C GLY A 38 -12.23 1.24 -3.64
N PHE A 39 -13.47 1.70 -3.81
CA PHE A 39 -13.86 3.07 -3.46
C PHE A 39 -13.78 3.32 -1.96
N VAL A 40 -14.27 2.40 -1.12
CA VAL A 40 -14.18 2.50 0.35
C VAL A 40 -12.72 2.49 0.82
N ALA A 41 -11.85 1.70 0.18
CA ALA A 41 -10.43 1.62 0.50
C ALA A 41 -9.74 2.99 0.42
N LEU A 42 -10.13 3.84 -0.54
CA LEU A 42 -9.64 5.21 -0.65
C LEU A 42 -9.98 6.10 0.55
N PHE A 43 -10.86 5.69 1.47
CA PHE A 43 -11.17 6.44 2.70
C PHE A 43 -10.54 5.83 3.95
N VAL A 44 -9.93 4.64 3.86
CA VAL A 44 -9.32 3.94 5.01
C VAL A 44 -8.34 4.82 5.78
N PRO A 45 -7.40 5.56 5.16
CA PRO A 45 -6.52 6.44 5.92
C PRO A 45 -7.27 7.51 6.72
N SER A 46 -8.34 8.07 6.16
CA SER A 46 -9.18 9.05 6.87
C SER A 46 -9.96 8.42 8.01
N ILE A 47 -10.48 7.19 7.81
CA ILE A 47 -11.20 6.42 8.84
C ILE A 47 -10.25 6.07 9.98
N VAL A 48 -9.06 5.55 9.70
CA VAL A 48 -8.06 5.19 10.72
C VAL A 48 -7.66 6.40 11.56
N ARG A 49 -7.42 7.56 10.93
CA ARG A 49 -7.12 8.82 11.63
C ARG A 49 -8.25 9.26 12.56
N ARG A 50 -9.50 9.02 12.16
CA ARG A 50 -10.69 9.34 12.97
C ARG A 50 -10.88 8.37 14.13
N ILE A 51 -10.62 7.08 13.94
CA ILE A 51 -10.74 6.05 14.98
C ILE A 51 -9.61 6.17 16.00
N TYR A 52 -8.39 6.51 15.56
CA TYR A 52 -7.19 6.55 16.41
C TYR A 52 -6.54 7.93 16.52
N PRO A 53 -7.25 9.03 16.85
CA PRO A 53 -6.69 10.39 16.79
C PRO A 53 -5.44 10.59 17.68
N HIS A 54 -5.29 9.78 18.72
CA HIS A 54 -4.11 9.74 19.61
C HIS A 54 -3.65 8.29 19.80
N PRO A 55 -2.92 7.72 18.82
CA PRO A 55 -2.54 6.33 18.87
C PRO A 55 -1.52 6.06 19.98
N SER A 56 -1.60 4.87 20.57
CA SER A 56 -0.61 4.44 21.56
C SER A 56 0.70 4.08 20.88
N ARG A 57 1.80 4.17 21.64
CA ARG A 57 3.14 3.74 21.21
C ARG A 57 3.15 2.32 20.63
N ARG A 58 2.32 1.41 21.16
CA ARG A 58 2.27 0.00 20.74
C ARG A 58 1.72 -0.20 19.33
N ILE A 59 0.69 0.57 18.96
CA ILE A 59 0.02 0.42 17.66
C ILE A 59 0.61 1.36 16.61
N TRP A 60 1.32 2.40 17.03
CA TRP A 60 1.81 3.47 16.16
C TRP A 60 2.55 2.95 14.93
N PRO A 61 3.55 2.05 15.03
CA PRO A 61 4.25 1.60 13.84
C PRO A 61 3.36 0.95 12.78
N TRP A 62 2.29 0.27 13.20
CA TRP A 62 1.39 -0.44 12.29
C TRP A 62 0.41 0.50 11.59
N ILE A 63 0.06 1.62 12.23
CA ILE A 63 -0.91 2.56 11.67
C ILE A 63 -0.27 3.84 11.13
N SER A 64 1.03 4.06 11.37
CA SER A 64 1.75 5.25 10.89
C SER A 64 1.61 5.48 9.37
N PRO A 65 1.54 4.45 8.49
CA PRO A 65 1.30 4.68 7.06
C PRO A 65 0.01 5.42 6.76
N PHE A 66 -1.02 5.24 7.59
CA PHE A 66 -2.29 5.95 7.43
C PHE A 66 -2.18 7.42 7.79
N TYR A 67 -1.20 7.83 8.61
CA TYR A 67 -0.94 9.23 8.96
C TYR A 67 -0.01 9.93 7.95
N ASN A 68 0.65 9.16 7.10
CA ASN A 68 1.51 9.68 6.05
C ASN A 68 0.70 10.12 4.81
N ASP A 69 0.57 11.43 4.63
CA ASP A 69 -0.14 12.03 3.50
C ASP A 69 0.50 11.67 2.14
N GLY A 70 1.81 11.49 2.10
CA GLY A 70 2.51 11.08 0.89
C GLY A 70 2.25 9.61 0.54
N ILE A 71 2.22 8.71 1.53
CA ILE A 71 1.78 7.33 1.32
C ILE A 71 0.35 7.31 0.86
N TYR A 72 -0.53 8.08 1.50
CA TYR A 72 -1.93 8.17 1.09
C TYR A 72 -2.06 8.64 -0.36
N THR A 73 -1.23 9.58 -0.78
CA THR A 73 -1.20 10.04 -2.16
C THR A 73 -0.75 8.93 -3.12
N LEU A 74 0.34 8.21 -2.81
CA LEU A 74 0.79 7.08 -3.63
C LEU A 74 -0.25 5.95 -3.69
N PHE A 75 -0.85 5.60 -2.54
CA PHE A 75 -1.95 4.65 -2.45
C PHE A 75 -3.14 5.08 -3.32
N SER A 76 -3.50 6.38 -3.30
CA SER A 76 -4.60 6.90 -4.12
C SER A 76 -4.31 6.80 -5.62
N ILE A 77 -3.06 7.06 -6.04
CA ILE A 77 -2.61 6.87 -7.42
C ILE A 77 -2.71 5.39 -7.81
N PHE A 78 -2.19 4.50 -6.95
CA PHE A 78 -2.27 3.06 -7.17
C PHE A 78 -3.72 2.60 -7.30
N MET A 79 -4.60 2.94 -6.37
CA MET A 79 -6.00 2.54 -6.42
C MET A 79 -6.71 3.09 -7.66
N ALA A 80 -6.45 4.35 -8.03
CA ALA A 80 -7.01 4.92 -9.25
C ALA A 80 -6.54 4.15 -10.50
N ALA A 81 -5.25 3.85 -10.60
CA ALA A 81 -4.69 3.09 -11.72
C ALA A 81 -5.22 1.63 -11.72
N HIS A 82 -5.08 0.92 -10.61
CA HIS A 82 -5.52 -0.46 -10.40
C HIS A 82 -7.00 -0.62 -10.75
N ILE A 83 -7.87 0.22 -10.17
CA ILE A 83 -9.29 0.18 -10.48
C ILE A 83 -9.53 0.57 -11.94
N THR A 84 -8.88 1.58 -12.50
CA THR A 84 -9.14 1.94 -13.91
C THR A 84 -8.69 0.86 -14.89
N PHE A 85 -7.58 0.17 -14.61
CA PHE A 85 -7.06 -0.89 -15.47
C PHE A 85 -7.81 -2.21 -15.30
N LEU A 86 -8.30 -2.52 -14.09
CA LEU A 86 -8.94 -3.80 -13.76
C LEU A 86 -10.46 -3.73 -13.65
N ASN A 87 -11.01 -2.55 -13.39
CA ASN A 87 -12.42 -2.27 -13.15
C ASN A 87 -12.85 -1.01 -13.94
N VAL A 88 -13.42 -1.28 -15.12
CA VAL A 88 -14.68 -0.65 -15.59
C VAL A 88 -14.67 0.20 -16.87
N PRO A 89 -13.61 0.85 -17.39
CA PRO A 89 -13.75 1.55 -18.67
C PRO A 89 -13.88 0.61 -19.89
N PHE A 90 -13.56 -0.67 -19.75
CA PHE A 90 -13.51 -1.59 -20.88
C PHE A 90 -14.43 -2.79 -20.77
N VAL A 91 -15.42 -2.77 -19.87
CA VAL A 91 -16.23 -3.95 -19.57
C VAL A 91 -17.20 -4.33 -20.71
N HIS A 92 -17.46 -3.43 -21.67
CA HIS A 92 -18.13 -3.81 -22.94
C HIS A 92 -17.17 -4.18 -24.08
N LEU A 93 -15.88 -3.88 -23.94
CA LEU A 93 -14.87 -4.19 -24.97
C LEU A 93 -13.91 -5.31 -24.55
N ASP A 94 -14.02 -5.80 -23.31
CA ASP A 94 -13.12 -6.79 -22.72
C ASP A 94 -11.65 -6.49 -23.07
N LEU A 95 -11.25 -5.21 -23.03
CA LEU A 95 -9.90 -4.86 -23.47
C LEU A 95 -8.87 -5.52 -22.58
N TYR A 96 -9.19 -5.85 -21.32
CA TYR A 96 -8.30 -6.57 -20.42
C TYR A 96 -7.88 -7.94 -20.98
N ASN A 97 -8.84 -8.80 -21.36
CA ASN A 97 -8.52 -10.11 -21.90
C ASN A 97 -8.24 -10.09 -23.41
N GLN A 98 -8.80 -9.13 -24.16
CA GLN A 98 -8.76 -9.14 -25.64
C GLN A 98 -7.67 -8.24 -26.24
N VAL A 99 -7.23 -7.18 -25.55
CA VAL A 99 -6.35 -6.15 -26.15
C VAL A 99 -5.15 -5.78 -25.25
N TRP A 100 -5.28 -5.89 -23.93
CA TRP A 100 -4.37 -5.37 -22.91
C TRP A 100 -3.98 -6.49 -21.94
N GLY A 101 -3.51 -7.64 -22.47
CA GLY A 101 -3.05 -8.79 -21.67
C GLY A 101 -1.82 -8.54 -20.77
N TYR A 102 -1.50 -7.26 -20.52
CA TYR A 102 -0.47 -6.74 -19.63
C TYR A 102 -0.99 -5.56 -18.78
N ALA A 103 -2.31 -5.41 -18.64
CA ALA A 103 -2.90 -4.34 -17.84
C ALA A 103 -2.71 -4.54 -16.32
N ASP A 104 -2.36 -5.76 -15.88
CA ASP A 104 -1.91 -6.05 -14.52
C ASP A 104 -0.50 -5.51 -14.24
N VAL A 105 0.36 -5.38 -15.25
CA VAL A 105 1.77 -4.99 -15.14
C VAL A 105 1.94 -3.62 -14.47
N PRO A 106 1.25 -2.55 -14.89
CA PRO A 106 1.31 -1.27 -14.19
C PRO A 106 0.74 -1.37 -12.77
N SER A 107 -0.27 -2.22 -12.56
CA SER A 107 -0.87 -2.46 -11.26
C SER A 107 0.13 -3.11 -10.29
N HIS A 108 0.79 -4.21 -10.67
CA HIS A 108 1.81 -4.86 -9.84
C HIS A 108 3.02 -3.95 -9.61
N TYR A 109 3.43 -3.17 -10.61
CA TYR A 109 4.48 -2.17 -10.42
C TYR A 109 4.13 -1.12 -9.36
N LEU A 110 2.95 -0.50 -9.49
CA LEU A 110 2.49 0.50 -8.53
C LEU A 110 2.17 -0.13 -7.16
N GLY A 111 1.68 -1.38 -7.16
CA GLY A 111 1.42 -2.18 -5.98
C GLY A 111 2.69 -2.47 -5.20
N GLY A 112 3.74 -2.95 -5.85
CA GLY A 112 5.04 -3.18 -5.22
C GLY A 112 5.67 -1.91 -4.66
N LEU A 113 5.54 -0.79 -5.39
CA LEU A 113 5.95 0.53 -4.90
C LEU A 113 5.22 0.90 -3.61
N VAL A 114 3.88 0.95 -3.63
CA VAL A 114 3.08 1.41 -2.49
C VAL A 114 3.21 0.47 -1.30
N THR A 115 3.13 -0.83 -1.54
CA THR A 115 3.22 -1.86 -0.50
C THR A 115 4.57 -1.82 0.18
N TRP A 116 5.68 -1.70 -0.57
CA TRP A 116 6.99 -1.57 0.04
C TRP A 116 7.12 -0.29 0.86
N VAL A 117 6.67 0.86 0.35
CA VAL A 117 6.73 2.13 1.09
C VAL A 117 5.94 2.03 2.41
N ILE A 118 4.80 1.35 2.41
CA ILE A 118 4.02 1.05 3.63
C ILE A 118 4.84 0.19 4.59
N PHE A 119 5.37 -0.96 4.15
CA PHE A 119 6.15 -1.86 5.00
C PHE A 119 7.43 -1.18 5.52
N ASN A 120 8.08 -0.40 4.69
CA ASN A 120 9.28 0.32 5.03
C ASN A 120 9.00 1.39 6.10
N GLU A 121 7.88 2.12 6.03
CA GLU A 121 7.49 3.04 7.10
C GLU A 121 7.14 2.30 8.39
N VAL A 122 6.43 1.16 8.33
CA VAL A 122 6.11 0.34 9.51
C VAL A 122 7.40 -0.11 10.22
N VAL A 123 8.38 -0.60 9.47
CA VAL A 123 9.67 -1.08 10.01
C VAL A 123 10.49 0.10 10.53
N LEU A 124 10.51 1.23 9.83
CA LEU A 124 11.19 2.45 10.25
C LEU A 124 10.62 3.00 11.56
N GLU A 125 9.30 3.15 11.64
CA GLU A 125 8.62 3.62 12.84
C GLU A 125 8.72 2.62 13.97
N SER A 126 8.79 1.31 13.70
CA SER A 126 9.12 0.31 14.72
C SER A 126 10.52 0.55 15.29
N SER A 127 11.52 0.76 14.43
CA SER A 127 12.90 1.03 14.87
C SER A 127 12.98 2.29 15.74
N ARG A 128 12.31 3.36 15.34
CA ARG A 128 12.25 4.63 16.10
C ARG A 128 11.49 4.48 17.40
N THR A 129 10.29 3.91 17.33
CA THR A 129 9.37 3.79 18.46
C THR A 129 9.94 2.93 19.56
N TYR A 130 10.67 1.87 19.23
CA TYR A 130 11.23 0.94 20.20
C TYR A 130 12.74 1.13 20.44
N ASN A 131 13.34 2.22 19.96
CA ASN A 131 14.77 2.54 20.09
C ASN A 131 15.69 1.38 19.66
N LEU A 132 15.32 0.67 18.59
CA LEU A 132 16.07 -0.50 18.10
C LEU A 132 17.31 -0.12 17.29
N ASN A 133 17.42 1.16 16.88
CA ASN A 133 18.55 1.73 16.15
C ASN A 133 18.96 0.90 14.91
N TRP A 134 17.97 0.38 14.17
CA TRP A 134 18.25 -0.38 12.95
C TRP A 134 18.85 0.50 11.87
N SER A 135 19.88 -0.03 11.19
CA SER A 135 20.48 0.63 10.04
C SER A 135 19.49 0.67 8.86
N HIS A 136 19.66 1.65 7.97
CA HIS A 136 18.86 1.79 6.75
C HIS A 136 18.83 0.51 5.91
N ARG A 137 19.98 -0.17 5.78
CA ARG A 137 20.09 -1.45 5.07
C ARG A 137 19.24 -2.55 5.70
N ARG A 138 19.19 -2.62 7.04
CA ARG A 138 18.36 -3.59 7.76
C ARG A 138 16.86 -3.30 7.57
N ILE A 139 16.48 -2.03 7.61
CA ILE A 139 15.09 -1.60 7.38
C ILE A 139 14.65 -1.97 5.95
N ILE A 140 15.49 -1.68 4.94
CA ILE A 140 15.24 -2.10 3.56
C ILE A 140 15.11 -3.62 3.47
N GLY A 141 16.05 -4.38 4.04
CA GLY A 141 16.04 -5.84 3.95
C GLY A 141 14.77 -6.46 4.55
N ILE A 142 14.33 -6.00 5.72
CA ILE A 142 13.11 -6.49 6.37
C ILE A 142 11.87 -6.13 5.54
N SER A 143 11.75 -4.87 5.10
CA SER A 143 10.60 -4.41 4.31
C SER A 143 10.53 -5.04 2.93
N PHE A 144 11.67 -5.31 2.30
CA PHE A 144 11.76 -6.04 1.04
C PHE A 144 11.35 -7.51 1.21
N PHE A 145 11.81 -8.17 2.26
CA PHE A 145 11.38 -9.55 2.56
C PHE A 145 9.86 -9.62 2.81
N ALA A 146 9.30 -8.66 3.53
CA ALA A 146 7.85 -8.56 3.73
C ALA A 146 7.09 -8.37 2.40
N LEU A 147 7.61 -7.52 1.50
CA LEU A 147 7.04 -7.36 0.16
C LEU A 147 7.04 -8.70 -0.60
N LEU A 148 8.19 -9.37 -0.70
CA LEU A 148 8.29 -10.64 -1.43
C LEU A 148 7.36 -11.71 -0.84
N LEU A 149 7.27 -11.79 0.47
CA LEU A 149 6.38 -12.75 1.12
C LEU A 149 4.93 -12.49 0.75
N VAL A 150 4.48 -11.23 0.81
CA VAL A 150 3.10 -10.86 0.50
C VAL A 150 2.80 -11.01 -0.98
N GLY A 151 3.68 -10.54 -1.87
CA GLY A 151 3.52 -10.66 -3.32
C GLY A 151 3.44 -12.12 -3.77
N VAL A 152 4.38 -12.96 -3.33
CA VAL A 152 4.36 -14.39 -3.67
C VAL A 152 3.12 -15.08 -3.11
N VAL A 153 2.75 -14.82 -1.84
CA VAL A 153 1.53 -15.40 -1.25
C VAL A 153 0.27 -14.93 -1.97
N TRP A 154 0.23 -13.67 -2.42
CA TRP A 154 -0.86 -13.13 -3.22
C TRP A 154 -1.02 -13.90 -4.54
N GLU A 155 0.07 -14.09 -5.29
CA GLU A 155 0.00 -14.86 -6.55
C GLU A 155 -0.42 -16.31 -6.33
N PHE A 156 0.04 -16.95 -5.25
CA PHE A 156 -0.43 -18.29 -4.88
C PHE A 156 -1.93 -18.31 -4.56
N PHE A 157 -2.42 -17.28 -3.86
CA PHE A 157 -3.83 -17.15 -3.53
C PHE A 157 -4.68 -16.95 -4.80
N GLU A 158 -4.23 -16.11 -5.74
CA GLU A 158 -4.93 -15.91 -7.01
C GLU A 158 -5.04 -17.22 -7.81
N VAL A 159 -3.93 -17.95 -7.96
CA VAL A 159 -3.93 -19.26 -8.64
C VAL A 159 -4.87 -20.25 -7.93
N ALA A 160 -4.85 -20.30 -6.60
CA ALA A 160 -5.72 -21.19 -5.83
C ALA A 160 -7.21 -20.84 -5.99
N MET A 161 -7.53 -19.57 -6.24
CA MET A 161 -8.90 -19.09 -6.40
C MET A 161 -9.41 -19.10 -7.85
N GLN A 162 -8.57 -19.39 -8.85
CA GLN A 162 -8.97 -19.52 -10.26
C GLN A 162 -10.18 -20.43 -10.50
N PRO A 163 -10.37 -21.58 -9.82
CA PRO A 163 -11.56 -22.41 -10.01
C PRO A 163 -12.89 -21.70 -9.68
N ALA A 164 -12.84 -20.71 -8.77
CA ALA A 164 -13.98 -19.88 -8.40
C ALA A 164 -14.11 -18.61 -9.26
N MET A 165 -13.09 -18.29 -10.06
CA MET A 165 -13.02 -17.13 -10.95
C MET A 165 -12.51 -17.56 -12.35
N PRO A 166 -13.27 -18.41 -13.09
CA PRO A 166 -12.81 -18.99 -14.35
C PRO A 166 -12.56 -17.97 -15.48
N TRP A 167 -12.98 -16.72 -15.30
CA TRP A 167 -12.66 -15.60 -16.19
C TRP A 167 -11.27 -14.99 -15.95
N LEU A 168 -10.54 -15.44 -14.91
CA LEU A 168 -9.23 -14.94 -14.49
C LEU A 168 -8.16 -16.05 -14.58
N TYR A 169 -8.20 -16.86 -15.64
CA TYR A 169 -7.20 -17.92 -15.83
C TYR A 169 -5.89 -17.31 -16.35
N GLU A 170 -4.90 -17.28 -15.48
CA GLU A 170 -3.59 -16.68 -15.75
C GLU A 170 -2.46 -17.71 -15.69
N SER A 171 -1.52 -17.59 -16.61
CA SER A 171 -0.38 -18.51 -16.73
C SER A 171 0.67 -18.26 -15.65
N LEU A 172 1.46 -19.29 -15.30
CA LEU A 172 2.61 -19.14 -14.40
C LEU A 172 3.63 -18.08 -14.87
N ARG A 173 3.73 -17.85 -16.18
CA ARG A 173 4.58 -16.80 -16.76
C ARG A 173 4.09 -15.41 -16.38
N ASN A 174 2.78 -15.19 -16.40
CA ASN A 174 2.16 -13.93 -16.01
C ASN A 174 2.38 -13.68 -14.51
N LYS A 175 2.17 -14.69 -13.66
CA LYS A 175 2.48 -14.62 -12.21
C LYS A 175 3.94 -14.29 -11.90
N THR A 176 4.87 -14.83 -12.69
CA THR A 176 6.30 -14.49 -12.55
C THR A 176 6.56 -13.03 -12.93
N GLN A 177 5.89 -12.54 -13.97
CA GLN A 177 5.98 -11.16 -14.42
C GLN A 177 5.44 -10.20 -13.36
N ASP A 178 4.33 -10.55 -12.70
CA ASP A 178 3.74 -9.76 -11.61
C ASP A 178 4.73 -9.53 -10.47
N VAL A 179 5.34 -10.60 -9.96
CA VAL A 179 6.39 -10.52 -8.92
C VAL A 179 7.58 -9.69 -9.39
N VAL A 180 8.00 -9.81 -10.66
CA VAL A 180 9.08 -8.96 -11.21
C VAL A 180 8.68 -7.49 -11.21
N MET A 181 7.45 -7.16 -11.60
CA MET A 181 6.96 -5.80 -11.60
C MET A 181 6.88 -5.21 -10.19
N GLU A 182 6.48 -6.00 -9.20
CA GLU A 182 6.49 -5.57 -7.80
C GLU A 182 7.90 -5.21 -7.33
N VAL A 183 8.90 -6.03 -7.67
CA VAL A 183 10.30 -5.75 -7.36
C VAL A 183 10.78 -4.47 -8.05
N LEU A 184 10.40 -4.23 -9.30
CA LEU A 184 10.72 -2.97 -9.99
C LEU A 184 10.06 -1.77 -9.30
N GLY A 185 8.81 -1.91 -8.85
CA GLY A 185 8.11 -0.92 -8.04
C GLY A 185 8.85 -0.58 -6.75
N PHE A 186 9.33 -1.62 -6.04
CA PHE A 186 10.18 -1.49 -4.87
C PHE A 186 11.45 -0.69 -5.13
N LEU A 187 12.16 -0.97 -6.23
CA LEU A 187 13.38 -0.25 -6.59
C LEU A 187 13.11 1.24 -6.80
N THR A 188 11.98 1.57 -7.44
CA THR A 188 11.52 2.96 -7.54
C THR A 188 11.16 3.55 -6.18
N GLY A 189 10.59 2.75 -5.27
CA GLY A 189 10.34 3.14 -3.88
C GLY A 189 11.62 3.56 -3.16
N ILE A 190 12.70 2.77 -3.29
CA ILE A 190 14.02 3.14 -2.75
C ILE A 190 14.45 4.50 -3.28
N LEU A 191 14.35 4.72 -4.59
CA LEU A 191 14.71 6.00 -5.20
C LEU A 191 13.90 7.16 -4.62
N LEU A 192 12.57 7.01 -4.50
CA LEU A 192 11.71 8.05 -3.95
C LEU A 192 12.08 8.38 -2.49
N VAL A 193 12.22 7.36 -1.65
CA VAL A 193 12.44 7.55 -0.21
C VAL A 193 13.85 8.07 0.09
N TYR A 194 14.88 7.57 -0.60
CA TYR A 194 16.26 7.93 -0.29
C TYR A 194 16.76 9.16 -1.03
N ARG A 195 16.34 9.35 -2.28
CA ARG A 195 16.81 10.47 -3.10
C ARG A 195 15.89 11.67 -2.99
N LEU A 196 14.57 11.44 -2.95
CA LEU A 196 13.57 12.51 -2.96
C LEU A 196 12.96 12.79 -1.58
N GLU A 197 13.33 12.00 -0.55
CA GLU A 197 12.73 12.06 0.80
C GLU A 197 11.19 12.03 0.76
N TYR A 198 10.62 11.29 -0.20
CA TYR A 198 9.18 11.16 -0.39
C TYR A 198 8.77 9.67 -0.43
N PRO A 199 7.69 9.27 0.26
CA PRO A 199 6.77 10.12 1.04
C PRO A 199 7.25 10.47 2.46
N TYR A 200 8.42 9.97 2.86
CA TYR A 200 9.03 10.28 4.15
C TYR A 200 10.56 10.26 4.06
N SER A 201 11.21 10.75 5.11
CA SER A 201 12.66 10.68 5.28
C SER A 201 13.04 9.50 6.18
N MET A 202 14.06 8.75 5.77
CA MET A 202 14.69 7.70 6.59
C MET A 202 15.44 8.26 7.81
N ILE A 203 15.68 9.57 7.85
CA ILE A 203 16.44 10.24 8.90
C ILE A 203 15.50 11.06 9.77
N LYS A 204 14.72 11.95 9.16
CA LYS A 204 13.87 12.89 9.90
C LYS A 204 12.61 12.18 10.40
N PRO A 205 12.21 12.39 11.67
CA PRO A 205 10.96 11.86 12.19
C PRO A 205 9.77 12.48 11.47
N PHE A 206 8.63 11.80 11.55
CA PHE A 206 7.41 12.22 10.87
C PHE A 206 6.97 13.62 11.37
N PRO A 207 6.95 14.66 10.51
CA PRO A 207 6.87 16.05 10.96
C PRO A 207 5.53 16.43 11.59
N ASN A 208 4.46 15.67 11.33
CA ASN A 208 3.11 15.90 11.85
C ASN A 208 2.53 14.66 12.54
N GLY A 209 3.38 13.87 13.21
CA GLY A 209 2.93 12.69 13.94
C GLY A 209 2.02 13.07 15.10
N PRO A 210 0.93 12.32 15.39
CA PRO A 210 0.16 12.55 16.59
C PRO A 210 1.03 12.35 17.82
N GLU A 211 0.81 13.16 18.86
CA GLU A 211 1.48 12.97 20.14
C GLU A 211 1.16 11.57 20.69
N LEU A 212 2.18 10.72 20.78
CA LEU A 212 2.01 9.37 21.30
C LEU A 212 1.68 9.47 22.79
N LYS A 213 0.54 8.90 23.19
CA LYS A 213 0.26 8.71 24.62
C LYS A 213 1.41 7.90 25.23
N LYS A 214 2.09 8.46 26.24
CA LYS A 214 3.02 7.72 27.09
C LYS A 214 2.22 6.57 27.73
N SER A 215 2.41 5.35 27.23
CA SER A 215 1.88 4.17 27.91
C SER A 215 2.64 4.00 29.21
N SER A 216 1.93 3.80 30.31
CA SER A 216 2.47 3.44 31.64
C SER A 216 3.15 2.06 31.68
N VAL A 217 3.27 1.38 30.54
CA VAL A 217 3.81 0.02 30.44
C VAL A 217 5.24 0.06 29.95
N GLY A 218 6.15 -0.19 30.90
CA GLY A 218 7.48 -0.77 30.73
C GLY A 218 8.32 -0.25 29.57
N THR A 219 9.14 0.76 29.83
CA THR A 219 10.46 0.81 29.19
C THR A 219 11.11 -0.56 29.33
N LEU A 220 11.29 -1.29 28.23
CA LEU A 220 12.27 -2.38 28.19
C LEU A 220 13.58 -1.75 28.64
N SER A 221 14.01 -2.11 29.85
CA SER A 221 15.26 -1.64 30.43
C SER A 221 16.40 -2.02 29.48
N SER A 222 17.22 -1.02 29.15
CA SER A 222 18.47 -1.24 28.43
C SER A 222 19.26 -2.40 29.07
N PRO A 223 19.85 -3.33 28.29
CA PRO A 223 20.58 -4.48 28.84
C PRO A 223 21.83 -4.13 29.69
N GLU A 224 22.17 -2.85 29.83
CA GLU A 224 23.40 -2.38 30.48
C GLU A 224 23.43 -2.51 32.01
N LYS A 225 22.35 -2.93 32.69
CA LYS A 225 22.29 -2.99 34.16
C LYS A 225 22.41 -4.39 34.80
N LEU A 226 22.97 -5.37 34.10
CA LEU A 226 23.24 -6.72 34.67
C LEU A 226 24.73 -7.03 34.87
N ARG A 227 25.58 -6.01 34.97
CA ARG A 227 26.97 -6.17 35.46
C ARG A 227 27.23 -5.18 36.59
N GLY A 228 27.00 -5.65 37.80
CA GLY A 228 27.36 -5.02 39.07
C GLY A 228 27.47 -6.12 40.11
#